data_AF-A0A9P5Q7L5-F1
#
_entry.id   AF-A0A9P5Q7L5-F1
#
_cell.length_a   1.000
_cell.length_b   1.000
_cell.length_c   1.000
_cell.angle_alpha   90.00
_cell.angle_beta   90.00
_cell.angle_gamma   90.00
#
_symmetry.space_group_name_H-M   'P 1'
#
loop_
_entity.id
_entity.type
_entity.pdbx_description
1 polymer ?
#
loop_
_entity_poly.entity_id
_entity_poly.type
_entity_poly.pdbx_seq_one_letter_code
_entity_poly.pdbx_strand_id
1 'polypeptide(L)'
;MVRRTLFRQGVSAKNVAPRHNIGVVTISKYRTQLLPDLKRQPCGRAGILSDTDKCAIKRSITSGGCKTGKEMFKFLRPEGYPFSYSNVLENLQKLGFSLKE
;
A
#
# COMPACT_ATOMS: atom_id res chain seq x y z
N MET A 1 -25.87 -5.87 0.64
CA MET A 1 -25.14 -4.82 -0.11
C MET A 1 -23.93 -4.39 0.71
N VAL A 2 -22.74 -4.96 0.45
CA VAL A 2 -21.53 -4.60 1.22
C VAL A 2 -21.08 -3.21 0.78
N ARG A 3 -21.38 -2.16 1.57
CA ARG A 3 -20.85 -0.81 1.34
C ARG A 3 -19.32 -0.89 1.33
N ARG A 4 -18.72 -0.92 0.14
CA ARG A 4 -17.26 -0.84 0.00
C ARG A 4 -16.83 0.53 0.50
N THR A 5 -16.23 0.59 1.69
CA THR A 5 -15.68 1.85 2.22
C THR A 5 -14.55 2.33 1.29
N LEU A 6 -14.44 3.64 1.07
CA LEU A 6 -13.39 4.24 0.21
C LEU A 6 -11.97 3.77 0.60
N PHE A 7 -11.77 3.47 1.89
CA PHE A 7 -10.52 2.88 2.40
C PHE A 7 -10.28 1.44 1.95
N ARG A 8 -11.31 0.60 1.88
CA ARG A 8 -11.20 -0.76 1.32
C ARG A 8 -10.95 -0.78 -0.18
N GLN A 9 -11.15 0.36 -0.86
CA GLN A 9 -10.78 0.57 -2.26
C GLN A 9 -9.33 1.09 -2.41
N GLY A 10 -8.58 1.23 -1.33
CA GLY A 10 -7.21 1.74 -1.35
C GLY A 10 -7.09 3.24 -1.57
N VAL A 11 -8.17 4.01 -1.37
CA VAL A 11 -8.13 5.47 -1.48
C VAL A 11 -7.45 6.06 -0.25
N SER A 12 -6.45 6.93 -0.46
CA SER A 12 -5.68 7.54 0.62
C SER A 12 -6.51 8.56 1.40
N ALA A 13 -6.20 8.74 2.69
CA ALA A 13 -6.86 9.74 3.53
C ALA A 13 -6.70 11.18 2.98
N LYS A 14 -5.58 11.48 2.32
CA LYS A 14 -5.34 12.76 1.64
C LYS A 14 -6.34 13.02 0.51
N ASN A 15 -6.80 11.98 -0.19
CA ASN A 15 -7.77 12.11 -1.28
C ASN A 15 -9.23 12.10 -0.77
N VAL A 16 -9.47 11.48 0.38
CA VAL A 16 -10.80 11.44 1.02
C VAL A 16 -11.11 12.76 1.75
N ALA A 17 -10.11 13.39 2.38
CA ALA A 17 -10.23 14.65 3.10
C ALA A 17 -10.92 15.79 2.34
N PRO A 18 -10.45 16.19 1.15
CA PRO A 18 -11.07 17.29 0.41
C PRO A 18 -12.47 16.93 -0.10
N ARG A 19 -12.76 15.64 -0.36
CA ARG A 19 -14.09 15.20 -0.83
C ARG A 19 -15.18 15.30 0.22
N HIS A 20 -14.80 15.27 1.49
CA HIS A 20 -15.74 15.30 2.61
C HIS A 20 -15.59 16.56 3.48
N ASN A 21 -14.71 17.50 3.12
CA ASN A 21 -14.38 18.68 3.93
C ASN A 21 -13.99 18.35 5.37
N ILE A 22 -13.29 17.24 5.57
CA ILE A 22 -12.82 16.79 6.89
C ILE A 22 -11.30 16.80 6.89
N GLY A 23 -10.71 17.28 7.99
CA GLY A 23 -9.26 17.24 8.18
C GLY A 23 -8.68 15.84 8.05
N VAL A 24 -7.51 15.72 7.40
CA VAL A 24 -6.81 14.45 7.18
C VAL A 24 -6.56 13.70 8.51
N VAL A 25 -6.26 14.44 9.58
CA VAL A 25 -6.04 13.89 10.93
C VAL A 25 -7.29 13.20 11.45
N THR A 26 -8.45 13.84 11.30
CA THR A 26 -9.75 13.31 11.71
C THR A 26 -10.10 12.04 10.94
N ILE A 27 -9.88 12.03 9.64
CA ILE A 27 -10.06 10.84 8.82
C ILE A 27 -9.12 9.70 9.23
N SER A 28 -7.87 10.01 9.54
CA SER A 28 -6.89 9.01 10.00
C SER A 28 -7.30 8.38 11.34
N LYS A 29 -7.82 9.20 12.28
CA LYS A 29 -8.39 8.73 13.53
C LYS A 29 -9.57 7.78 13.28
N TYR A 30 -10.54 8.18 12.46
CA TYR A 30 -11.69 7.34 12.14
C TYR A 30 -11.32 6.05 11.40
N ARG A 31 -10.34 6.09 10.50
CA ARG A 31 -9.81 4.87 9.86
C ARG A 31 -9.29 3.90 10.90
N THR A 32 -8.54 4.38 11.90
CA THR A 32 -7.95 3.53 12.93
C THR A 32 -9.01 2.95 13.88
N GLN A 33 -10.04 3.73 14.22
CA GLN A 33 -11.11 3.31 15.12
C GLN A 33 -12.14 2.38 14.46
N LEU A 34 -12.51 2.66 13.20
CA LEU A 34 -13.62 1.98 12.52
C LEU A 34 -13.16 0.85 11.59
N LEU A 35 -11.87 0.78 11.26
CA LEU A 35 -11.30 -0.24 10.38
C LEU A 35 -10.03 -0.84 11.01
N PRO A 36 -10.14 -1.52 12.18
CA PRO A 36 -8.98 -2.11 12.85
C PRO A 36 -8.30 -3.21 12.01
N ASP A 37 -9.06 -3.88 11.14
CA ASP A 37 -8.54 -4.90 10.23
C ASP A 37 -7.64 -4.31 9.12
N LEU A 38 -7.74 -3.01 8.85
CA LEU A 38 -6.86 -2.36 7.89
C LEU A 38 -5.48 -2.17 8.51
N LYS A 39 -4.47 -2.76 7.87
CA LYS A 39 -3.06 -2.56 8.24
C LYS A 39 -2.79 -1.06 8.43
N ARG A 40 -2.24 -0.72 9.59
CA ARG A 40 -1.84 0.66 9.91
C ARG A 40 -0.72 1.05 8.95
N GLN A 41 -0.67 2.33 8.56
CA GLN A 41 0.49 2.82 7.83
C GLN A 41 1.72 2.66 8.73
N PRO A 42 2.83 2.11 8.21
CA PRO A 42 4.04 2.00 8.98
C PRO A 42 4.52 3.39 9.39
N CYS A 43 5.05 3.51 10.61
CA CYS A 43 5.76 4.71 11.03
C CYS A 43 7.07 4.82 10.22
N GLY A 44 7.44 6.05 9.81
CA GLY A 44 8.68 6.32 9.09
C GLY A 44 8.49 6.96 7.71
N ARG A 45 9.54 6.90 6.88
CA ARG A 45 9.57 7.56 5.57
C ARG A 45 8.65 6.85 4.59
N ALA A 46 7.64 7.57 4.11
CA ALA A 46 6.76 7.10 3.04
C ALA A 46 7.60 6.67 1.82
N GLY A 47 7.33 5.48 1.29
CA GLY A 47 8.05 4.94 0.13
C GLY A 47 9.19 3.96 0.46
N ILE A 48 9.48 3.70 1.73
CA ILE A 48 10.38 2.62 2.15
C ILE A 48 9.55 1.44 2.65
N LEU A 49 9.79 0.25 2.09
CA LEU A 49 9.20 -1.00 2.59
C LEU A 49 9.83 -1.39 3.92
N SER A 50 9.01 -1.90 4.85
CA SER A 50 9.54 -2.55 6.05
C SER A 50 10.25 -3.85 5.68
N ASP A 51 11.16 -4.33 6.53
CA ASP A 51 11.88 -5.58 6.25
C ASP A 51 10.94 -6.80 6.21
N THR A 52 9.86 -6.77 6.98
CA THR A 52 8.79 -7.77 6.92
C THR A 52 8.12 -7.79 5.54
N ASP A 53 7.80 -6.62 4.99
CA ASP A 53 7.17 -6.52 3.67
C ASP A 53 8.16 -6.93 2.57
N LYS A 54 9.44 -6.54 2.69
CA LYS A 54 10.50 -7.02 1.79
C LYS A 54 10.59 -8.56 1.81
N CYS A 55 10.48 -9.19 2.97
CA CYS A 55 10.49 -10.65 3.09
C CYS A 55 9.21 -11.30 2.51
N ALA A 56 8.05 -10.66 2.65
CA ALA A 56 6.82 -11.12 2.02
C ALA A 56 6.90 -11.03 0.50
N ILE A 57 7.44 -9.93 -0.02
CA ILE A 57 7.68 -9.69 -1.44
C ILE A 57 8.69 -10.70 -2.01
N LYS A 58 9.81 -10.94 -1.31
CA LYS A 58 10.78 -11.97 -1.74
C LYS A 58 10.11 -13.33 -1.85
N ARG A 59 9.30 -13.71 -0.87
CA ARG A 59 8.54 -14.98 -0.90
C ARG A 59 7.53 -15.02 -2.05
N SER A 60 6.82 -13.93 -2.34
CA SER A 60 5.86 -13.90 -3.45
C SER A 60 6.54 -14.00 -4.83
N ILE A 61 7.73 -13.43 -4.98
CA ILE A 61 8.54 -13.55 -6.19
C ILE A 61 9.06 -14.98 -6.34
N THR A 62 9.68 -15.54 -5.29
CA THR A 62 10.25 -16.89 -5.34
C THR A 62 9.18 -17.98 -5.55
N SER A 63 7.99 -17.78 -4.99
CA SER A 63 6.84 -18.68 -5.22
C SER A 63 6.17 -18.50 -6.60
N GLY A 64 6.63 -17.54 -7.41
CA GLY A 64 6.11 -17.29 -8.76
C GLY A 64 4.79 -16.51 -8.81
N GLY A 65 4.33 -15.98 -7.69
CA GLY A 65 3.06 -15.25 -7.59
C GLY A 65 3.09 -13.79 -8.08
N CYS A 66 4.29 -13.20 -8.24
CA CYS A 66 4.45 -11.86 -8.80
C CYS A 66 5.62 -11.82 -9.78
N LYS A 67 5.31 -11.69 -11.08
CA LYS A 67 6.31 -11.70 -12.18
C LYS A 67 6.58 -10.32 -12.76
N THR A 68 5.67 -9.36 -12.57
CA THR A 68 5.77 -8.01 -13.14
C THR A 68 5.64 -6.95 -12.05
N GLY A 69 6.28 -5.79 -12.25
CA GLY A 69 6.14 -4.63 -11.34
C GLY A 69 4.68 -4.19 -11.14
N LYS A 70 3.84 -4.35 -12.17
CA LYS A 70 2.38 -4.08 -12.13
C LYS A 70 1.64 -5.03 -11.19
N GLU A 71 1.98 -6.31 -11.20
CA GLU A 71 1.39 -7.30 -10.30
C GLU A 71 1.82 -7.03 -8.86
N MET A 72 3.08 -6.66 -8.66
CA MET A 72 3.59 -6.26 -7.35
C MET A 72 2.90 -4.99 -6.83
N PHE A 73 2.70 -3.99 -7.70
CA PHE A 73 1.96 -2.79 -7.36
C PHE A 73 0.52 -3.12 -6.96
N LYS A 74 -0.15 -4.02 -7.69
CA LYS A 74 -1.49 -4.51 -7.35
C LYS A 74 -1.51 -5.30 -6.04
N PHE A 75 -0.46 -6.05 -5.72
CA PHE A 75 -0.30 -6.78 -4.46
C PHE A 75 -0.11 -5.86 -3.26
N LEU A 76 0.63 -4.76 -3.42
CA LEU A 76 0.92 -3.80 -2.35
C LEU A 76 -0.21 -2.76 -2.12
N ARG A 77 -1.05 -2.52 -3.13
CA ARG A 77 -2.18 -1.58 -3.07
C ARG A 77 -3.26 -1.91 -2.04
N PRO A 78 -3.72 -3.18 -1.87
CA PRO A 78 -4.68 -3.53 -0.83
C PRO A 78 -4.13 -3.34 0.59
N GLU A 79 -2.81 -3.32 0.77
CA GLU A 79 -2.19 -3.15 2.09
C GLU A 79 -2.13 -1.69 2.58
N GLY A 80 -2.73 -0.74 1.85
CA GLY A 80 -2.86 0.65 2.32
C GLY A 80 -1.55 1.44 2.31
N TYR A 81 -0.53 0.95 1.60
CA TYR A 81 0.71 1.68 1.39
C TYR A 81 0.52 2.79 0.34
N PRO A 82 0.99 4.01 0.62
CA PRO A 82 1.02 5.10 -0.35
C PRO A 82 2.22 4.96 -1.29
N PHE A 83 2.38 3.81 -1.94
CA PHE A 83 3.42 3.64 -2.96
C PHE A 83 2.93 4.21 -4.30
N SER A 84 3.79 5.00 -4.96
CA SER A 84 3.69 5.19 -6.40
C SER A 84 4.26 3.97 -7.12
N TYR A 85 3.89 3.79 -8.38
CA TYR A 85 4.45 2.73 -9.22
C TYR A 85 5.98 2.84 -9.31
N SER A 86 6.51 4.06 -9.44
CA SER A 86 7.95 4.35 -9.44
C SER A 86 8.64 3.88 -8.16
N ASN A 87 8.05 4.13 -6.99
CA ASN A 87 8.62 3.68 -5.71
C ASN A 87 8.65 2.14 -5.64
N VAL A 88 7.66 1.45 -6.20
CA VAL A 88 7.67 -0.03 -6.26
C VAL A 88 8.81 -0.53 -7.13
N LEU A 89 9.04 0.06 -8.30
CA LEU A 89 10.16 -0.30 -9.17
C LEU A 89 11.52 -0.06 -8.50
N GLU A 90 11.71 1.10 -7.86
CA GLU A 90 12.95 1.42 -7.14
C GLU A 90 13.22 0.43 -5.99
N ASN A 91 12.17 0.07 -5.24
CA ASN A 91 12.28 -0.93 -4.17
C ASN A 91 12.60 -2.33 -4.72
N LEU A 92 12.06 -2.70 -5.90
CA LEU A 92 12.34 -3.99 -6.53
C LEU A 92 13.77 -4.07 -7.08
N GLN A 93 14.26 -2.98 -7.65
CA GLN A 93 15.66 -2.87 -8.06
C GLN A 93 16.60 -3.01 -6.85
N LYS A 94 16.27 -2.38 -5.71
CA LYS A 94 17.00 -2.56 -4.44
C LYS A 94 16.94 -3.98 -3.88
N LEU A 95 15.92 -4.75 -4.24
CA LEU A 95 15.79 -6.17 -3.86
C LEU A 95 16.57 -7.10 -4.80
N GLY A 96 17.24 -6.57 -5.83
CA GLY A 96 18.06 -7.33 -6.77
C GLY A 96 17.27 -7.95 -7.93
N PHE A 97 16.02 -7.55 -8.14
CA PHE A 97 15.19 -8.06 -9.23
C PHE A 97 15.12 -7.04 -10.38
N SER A 98 15.62 -7.44 -11.55
CA SER A 98 15.40 -6.70 -12.80
C SER A 98 14.11 -7.21 -13.44
N LEU A 99 13.04 -6.44 -13.29
CA LEU A 99 11.75 -6.74 -13.92
C LEU A 99 11.71 -6.08 -15.30
N LYS A 100 11.37 -6.86 -16.34
CA LYS A 100 11.01 -6.31 -17.65
C LYS A 100 9.65 -5.60 -17.54
N GLU A 101 9.51 -4.46 -18.20
CA GLU A 101 8.34 -3.55 -18.16
C GLU A 101 6.98 -4.19 -18.54
#